data_AF-A0A924M3L1-F1
#
_entry.id   AF-A0A924M3L1-F1
#
_cell.length_a   1.000
_cell.length_b   1.000
_cell.length_c   1.000
_cell.angle_alpha   90.00
_cell.angle_beta   90.00
_cell.angle_gamma   90.00
#
_symmetry.space_group_name_H-M   'P 1'
#
loop_
_entity.id
_entity.type
_entity.pdbx_description
1 polymer ?
#
loop_
_entity_poly.entity_id
_entity_poly.type
_entity_poly.pdbx_seq_one_letter_code
_entity_poly.pdbx_strand_id
1 'polypeptide(L)' 'LEDPSIPPTNNAAERALRSGVIARKVSQCSKTGRGADGYAMIKSVLETAKRQGQHPLEVLTSLQARAAPR' A
#
# COMPACT_ATOMS: atom_id res chain seq x y z
N LEU A 1 -12.11 -19.39 -20.90
CA LEU A 1 -11.55 -18.02 -20.97
C LEU A 1 -11.53 -17.67 -22.45
N GLU A 2 -12.36 -16.72 -22.88
CA GLU A 2 -12.64 -16.48 -24.31
C GLU A 2 -11.59 -15.59 -25.00
N ASP A 3 -10.80 -14.84 -24.22
CA ASP A 3 -9.72 -13.99 -24.71
C ASP A 3 -8.37 -14.42 -24.07
N PRO A 4 -7.44 -14.99 -24.86
CA PRO A 4 -6.11 -15.38 -24.39
C PRO A 4 -5.19 -14.21 -24.00
N SER A 5 -5.51 -12.97 -24.41
CA SER A 5 -4.73 -11.78 -24.08
C SER A 5 -4.91 -11.34 -22.62
N ILE A 6 -6.00 -11.77 -21.98
CA ILE A 6 -6.27 -11.48 -20.58
C ILE A 6 -5.49 -12.49 -19.72
N PRO A 7 -4.53 -12.03 -18.88
CA PRO A 7 -3.82 -12.93 -17.99
C PRO A 7 -4.82 -13.66 -17.07
N PRO A 8 -4.62 -14.96 -16.78
CA PRO A 8 -5.47 -15.74 -15.87
C PRO A 8 -5.17 -15.39 -14.40
N THR A 9 -5.05 -14.10 -14.10
CA THR A 9 -4.73 -13.55 -12.79
C THR A 9 -5.78 -12.52 -12.43
N ASN A 10 -6.10 -12.40 -11.14
CA ASN A 10 -6.95 -11.33 -10.63
C ASN A 10 -6.46 -9.95 -11.10
N ASN A 11 -7.37 -8.98 -11.21
CA ASN A 11 -7.04 -7.65 -11.70
C ASN A 11 -5.97 -6.94 -10.83
N ALA A 12 -5.30 -5.94 -11.41
CA ALA A 12 -4.19 -5.26 -10.75
C ALA A 12 -4.60 -4.59 -9.41
N ALA A 13 -5.84 -4.12 -9.31
CA ALA A 13 -6.36 -3.49 -8.10
C ALA A 13 -6.51 -4.50 -6.95
N GLU A 14 -7.12 -5.66 -7.20
CA GLU A 14 -7.26 -6.75 -6.25
C GLU A 14 -5.91 -7.28 -5.77
N ARG A 15 -4.95 -7.44 -6.70
CA ARG A 15 -3.59 -7.87 -6.33
C ARG A 15 -2.90 -6.86 -5.42
N ALA A 16 -3.08 -5.55 -5.67
CA ALA A 16 -2.52 -4.51 -4.81
C ALA A 16 -3.11 -4.56 -3.38
N LEU A 17 -4.41 -4.84 -3.25
CA LEU A 17 -5.10 -4.97 -1.96
C LEU A 17 -4.64 -6.19 -1.14
N ARG A 18 -4.22 -7.28 -1.80
CA ARG A 18 -3.86 -8.55 -1.16
C ARG A 18 -2.84 -8.39 -0.02
N SER A 19 -1.81 -7.59 -0.24
CA SER A 19 -0.78 -7.33 0.78
C SER A 19 -1.35 -6.62 2.02
N GLY A 20 -2.34 -5.73 1.84
CA GLY A 20 -3.04 -5.07 2.92
C GLY A 20 -3.91 -6.02 3.75
N VAL A 21 -4.62 -6.93 3.08
CA VAL A 21 -5.46 -7.94 3.73
C VAL A 21 -4.62 -8.93 4.53
N ILE A 22 -3.49 -9.39 3.97
CA ILE A 22 -2.56 -10.29 4.67
C ILE A 22 -2.01 -9.61 5.92
N ALA A 23 -1.50 -8.38 5.80
CA ALA A 23 -0.98 -7.62 6.94
C ALA A 23 -2.04 -7.47 8.05
N ARG A 24 -3.27 -7.11 7.69
CA ARG A 24 -4.39 -7.03 8.65
C ARG A 24 -4.62 -8.36 9.37
N LYS A 25 -4.59 -9.48 8.64
CA LYS A 25 -4.81 -10.82 9.20
C LYS A 25 -3.69 -11.23 10.15
N VAL A 26 -2.43 -11.07 9.75
CA VAL A 26 -1.28 -11.51 10.57
C VAL A 26 -1.07 -10.61 11.79
N SER A 27 -1.43 -9.33 11.71
CA SER A 27 -1.29 -8.36 12.79
C SER A 27 -2.51 -8.24 13.71
N GLN A 28 -3.52 -9.12 13.58
CA GLN A 28 -4.76 -9.08 14.37
C GLN A 28 -5.53 -7.74 14.26
N CYS A 29 -5.57 -7.18 13.05
CA CYS A 29 -6.21 -5.90 12.73
C CYS A 29 -5.62 -4.69 13.48
N SER A 30 -6.07 -3.49 13.07
CA SER A 30 -5.79 -2.27 13.81
C SER A 30 -6.68 -2.21 15.05
N LYS A 31 -6.10 -1.89 16.21
CA LYS A 31 -6.83 -1.79 17.49
C LYS A 31 -7.66 -0.51 17.60
N THR A 32 -7.43 0.47 16.74
CA THR A 32 -8.10 1.77 16.72
C THR A 32 -8.33 2.24 15.29
N GLY A 33 -9.36 3.09 15.08
CA GLY A 33 -9.62 3.72 13.78
C GLY A 33 -8.42 4.54 13.29
N ARG A 34 -7.84 5.38 14.16
CA ARG A 34 -6.61 6.14 13.86
C ARG A 34 -5.46 5.24 13.39
N GLY A 35 -5.30 4.05 13.97
CA GLY A 35 -4.30 3.09 13.55
C GLY A 35 -4.61 2.48 12.17
N ALA A 36 -5.88 2.24 11.85
CA ALA A 36 -6.31 1.78 10.54
C ALA A 36 -6.06 2.85 9.46
N ASP A 37 -6.38 4.11 9.74
CA ASP A 37 -6.18 5.23 8.83
C ASP A 37 -4.68 5.48 8.59
N GLY A 38 -3.88 5.47 9.65
CA GLY A 38 -2.42 5.59 9.55
C GLY A 38 -1.81 4.47 8.67
N TYR A 39 -2.24 3.22 8.89
CA TYR A 39 -1.81 2.10 8.05
C TYR A 39 -2.23 2.30 6.58
N ALA A 40 -3.47 2.69 6.32
CA ALA A 40 -3.97 2.93 4.98
C ALA A 40 -3.19 4.03 4.24
N MET A 41 -2.88 5.14 4.93
CA MET A 41 -2.07 6.22 4.36
C MET A 41 -0.66 5.77 4.00
N ILE A 42 0.05 5.14 4.94
CA ILE A 42 1.42 4.64 4.71
C ILE A 42 1.43 3.65 3.56
N LYS A 43 0.47 2.71 3.56
CA LYS A 43 0.36 1.68 2.52
C LYS A 43 0.11 2.31 1.14
N SER A 44 -0.77 3.30 1.04
CA SER A 44 -1.07 4.01 -0.20
C SER A 44 0.17 4.70 -0.79
N VAL A 45 0.95 5.40 0.05
CA VAL A 45 2.21 6.04 -0.36
C VAL A 45 3.21 5.00 -0.85
N LEU A 46 3.40 3.91 -0.12
CA LEU A 46 4.34 2.86 -0.49
C LEU A 46 3.98 2.19 -1.81
N GLU A 47 2.69 1.88 -2.05
CA GLU A 47 2.26 1.28 -3.32
C GLU A 47 2.39 2.25 -4.49
N THR A 48 2.19 3.55 -4.24
CA THR A 48 2.43 4.59 -5.25
C THR A 48 3.92 4.69 -5.60
N ALA A 49 4.79 4.73 -4.60
CA ALA A 49 6.25 4.76 -4.79
C ALA A 49 6.73 3.56 -5.63
N LYS A 50 6.26 2.34 -5.31
CA LYS A 50 6.57 1.13 -6.07
C LYS A 50 6.15 1.22 -7.54
N ARG A 51 4.95 1.73 -7.82
CA ARG A 51 4.44 1.91 -9.19
C ARG A 51 5.27 2.92 -9.98
N GLN A 52 5.85 3.90 -9.30
CA GLN A 52 6.74 4.91 -9.90
C GLN A 52 8.21 4.46 -9.98
N GLY A 53 8.53 3.22 -9.58
CA GLY A 53 9.90 2.71 -9.56
C GLY A 53 10.81 3.36 -8.52
N GLN A 54 10.23 4.01 -7.50
CA GLN A 54 10.98 4.69 -6.43
C GLN A 54 11.25 3.76 -5.25
N HIS A 55 12.36 4.00 -4.56
CA HIS A 55 12.67 3.25 -3.35
C HIS A 55 11.72 3.67 -2.21
N PRO A 56 10.91 2.75 -1.64
CA PRO A 56 9.81 3.16 -0.76
C PRO A 56 10.25 3.82 0.54
N LEU A 57 11.41 3.44 1.10
CA LEU A 57 11.93 4.07 2.31
C LEU A 57 12.39 5.51 2.04
N GLU A 58 13.00 5.78 0.89
CA GLU A 58 13.45 7.14 0.53
C GLU A 58 12.25 8.09 0.41
N VAL A 59 11.16 7.61 -0.20
CA VAL A 59 9.91 8.37 -0.29
C VAL A 59 9.37 8.68 1.11
N LEU A 60 9.30 7.70 2.01
CA LEU A 60 8.82 7.94 3.38
C LEU A 60 9.71 8.94 4.14
N THR A 61 11.03 8.80 4.07
CA THR A 61 11.97 9.72 4.74
C THR A 61 11.88 11.13 4.17
N SER A 62 11.72 11.29 2.86
CA SER A 62 11.56 12.61 2.24
C SER A 62 10.27 13.33 2.68
N LEU A 63 9.18 12.57 2.89
CA LEU A 63 7.91 13.12 3.38
C LEU A 63 8.00 13.53 4.86
N GLN A 64 8.75 12.79 5.67
CA GLN A 64 9.01 13.14 7.06
C GLN A 64 9.80 14.44 7.19
N ALA A 65 10.85 14.61 6.38
CA ALA A 65 11.67 15.83 6.37
C ALA A 65 10.86 17.08 5.98
N ARG A 66 9.86 16.93 5.11
CA ARG A 66 8.93 17.99 4.70
C ARG A 66 7.91 18.39 5.77
N ALA A 67 7.76 17.59 6.83
CA ALA A 67 6.80 17.81 7.91
C ALA A 67 7.36 18.62 9.10
N ALA A 68 8.53 19.27 8.95
CA ALA A 68 9.12 20.17 9.95
C ALA A 68 8.16 21.35 10.31
N PRO A 69 8.24 21.88 11.54
CA PRO A 69 7.09 22.19 12.39
C PRO A 69 6.22 23.35 11.90
N ARG A 70 4.91 23.24 12.17
CA ARG A 70 4.02 24.40 12.27
C ARG A 70 4.19 25.07 13.62
#